data_AF-A0A972IYF6-F1
#
_entry.id   AF-A0A972IYF6-F1
#
_cell.length_a   1.000
_cell.length_b   1.000
_cell.length_c   1.000
_cell.angle_alpha   90.00
_cell.angle_beta   90.00
_cell.angle_gamma   90.00
#
_symmetry.space_group_name_H-M   'P 1'
#
loop_
_entity.id
_entity.type
_entity.pdbx_description
1 polymer ?
#
loop_
_entity_poly.entity_id
_entity_poly.type
_entity_poly.pdbx_seq_one_letter_code
_entity_poly.pdbx_strand_id
1 'polypeptide(L)'
;MTKDQLNNNEPLESVEPPQNEVPEGTEDVSSSESAEVVTEELQERTEISLTESPEALDVDKLLEEYDKEASSLRKLTGIIRTVATIIAIAMSAFHIYTAGFGTLLSSRQRALHIIFAFVLGFLFYPRSEKSRKDRPEIVDYVLILLTIVVFGYIFMFPEQIFLKAGAVSQTDLILGVTAILLTLIVTRRVVGNALPIVAIVFLLYAYFGPYMPGLLAHRGFSLQRIVSHMYLGLEGILGIPIGVSATFVFMFILFGAVLDKTGVGKFFIDIAFAATGFFRSGPAMTAVLASGLMGSISGSSVANTVTTGAFTIPLMKKTGYKPYFAGAVEATASTGGQIMPPVMGAAAFIMAEFTGISYGQIIIAAAIPAILYYFAVGI
;
A
#
# COMPACT_ATOMS: atom_id res chain seq x y z
N MET A 1 3.81 4.82 -30.33
CA MET A 1 4.61 4.59 -31.55
C MET A 1 3.75 3.90 -32.58
N THR A 2 3.78 4.39 -33.82
CA THR A 2 2.93 3.98 -34.96
C THR A 2 3.44 2.71 -35.66
N LYS A 3 2.52 2.06 -36.37
CA LYS A 3 2.50 0.65 -36.85
C LYS A 3 3.45 0.26 -38.03
N ASP A 4 4.50 1.01 -38.34
CA ASP A 4 5.25 0.84 -39.60
C ASP A 4 6.68 0.24 -39.48
N GLN A 5 6.89 -0.76 -38.61
CA GLN A 5 8.21 -1.44 -38.50
C GLN A 5 8.12 -2.98 -38.59
N LEU A 6 7.00 -3.54 -39.03
CA LEU A 6 6.80 -5.00 -39.19
C LEU A 6 6.85 -5.39 -40.68
N ASN A 7 8.01 -5.26 -41.34
CA ASN A 7 8.34 -6.13 -42.47
C ASN A 7 9.83 -5.98 -42.84
N ASN A 8 10.67 -6.90 -42.36
CA ASN A 8 11.93 -7.27 -43.00
C ASN A 8 12.30 -8.67 -42.49
N ASN A 9 11.78 -9.67 -43.19
CA ASN A 9 12.19 -11.07 -43.07
C ASN A 9 13.43 -11.27 -43.94
N GLU A 10 14.60 -11.41 -43.32
CA GLU A 10 15.74 -12.13 -43.90
C GLU A 10 15.78 -13.55 -43.29
N PRO A 11 16.11 -14.59 -44.07
CA PRO A 11 16.15 -15.96 -43.56
C PRO A 11 17.35 -16.15 -42.63
N LEU A 12 17.09 -16.67 -41.44
CA LEU A 12 18.11 -17.04 -40.45
C LEU A 12 19.01 -18.13 -41.04
N GLU A 13 20.29 -17.82 -41.24
CA GLU A 13 21.33 -18.82 -41.46
C GLU A 13 21.38 -19.78 -40.25
N SER A 14 21.36 -21.08 -40.53
CA SER A 14 21.51 -22.14 -39.56
C SER A 14 22.92 -22.12 -38.98
N VAL A 15 23.08 -21.51 -37.81
CA VAL A 15 24.28 -21.66 -36.98
C VAL A 15 24.21 -23.06 -36.35
N GLU A 16 24.96 -24.01 -36.90
CA GLU A 16 25.20 -25.30 -36.26
C GLU A 16 25.81 -25.09 -34.86
N PRO A 17 25.41 -25.87 -33.84
CA PRO A 17 26.05 -25.80 -32.54
C PRO A 17 27.49 -26.29 -32.64
N PRO A 18 28.44 -25.72 -31.85
CA PRO A 18 29.80 -26.21 -31.84
C PRO A 18 29.83 -27.66 -31.36
N GLN A 19 30.50 -28.53 -32.13
CA GLN A 19 30.75 -29.91 -31.75
C GLN A 19 31.63 -29.91 -30.49
N ASN A 20 31.08 -30.38 -29.37
CA ASN A 20 31.87 -30.70 -28.19
C ASN A 20 32.70 -31.96 -28.49
N GLU A 21 34.00 -31.78 -28.73
CA GLU A 21 34.95 -32.87 -28.54
C GLU A 21 34.92 -33.27 -27.06
N VAL A 22 34.56 -34.53 -26.81
CA VAL A 22 34.61 -35.16 -25.49
C VAL A 22 36.07 -35.50 -25.21
N PRO A 23 36.70 -35.00 -24.12
CA PRO A 23 37.94 -35.58 -23.66
C PRO A 23 37.61 -36.94 -23.03
N GLU A 24 38.07 -38.03 -23.64
CA GLU A 24 38.17 -39.32 -22.98
C GLU A 24 39.08 -39.18 -21.75
N GLY A 25 38.54 -39.46 -20.57
CA GLY A 25 39.29 -39.41 -19.32
C GLY A 25 38.35 -39.54 -18.13
N THR A 26 37.93 -40.76 -17.84
CA THR A 26 37.32 -41.11 -16.56
C THR A 26 38.36 -40.93 -15.46
N GLU A 27 38.27 -39.83 -14.71
CA GLU A 27 38.81 -39.78 -13.36
C GLU A 27 37.70 -39.40 -12.38
N ASP A 28 37.63 -40.23 -11.35
CA ASP A 28 36.67 -40.27 -10.27
C ASP A 28 36.82 -39.02 -9.40
N VAL A 29 35.91 -38.04 -9.51
CA VAL A 29 35.94 -36.83 -8.66
C VAL A 29 34.88 -36.94 -7.57
N SER A 30 35.15 -37.83 -6.61
CA SER A 30 34.59 -37.74 -5.26
C SER A 30 35.57 -36.92 -4.40
N SER A 31 35.43 -35.59 -4.39
CA SER A 31 36.07 -34.78 -3.35
C SER A 31 35.14 -33.65 -2.93
N SER A 32 34.85 -33.57 -1.62
CA SER A 32 34.04 -32.51 -1.02
C SER A 32 34.64 -31.11 -1.29
N GLU A 33 35.96 -31.02 -1.44
CA GLU A 33 36.68 -29.79 -1.78
C GLU A 33 36.29 -29.21 -3.14
N SER A 34 36.01 -30.03 -4.16
CA SER A 34 35.66 -29.51 -5.49
C SER A 34 34.22 -29.01 -5.57
N ALA A 35 33.32 -29.52 -4.72
CA ALA A 35 31.98 -28.96 -4.57
C ALA A 35 31.99 -27.66 -3.74
N GLU A 36 32.81 -27.58 -2.69
CA GLU A 36 33.01 -26.36 -1.88
C GLU A 36 33.62 -25.22 -2.70
N VAL A 37 34.66 -25.47 -3.49
CA VAL A 37 35.29 -24.46 -4.35
C VAL A 37 34.34 -23.91 -5.41
N VAL A 38 33.48 -24.75 -6.00
CA VAL A 38 32.44 -24.30 -6.95
C VAL A 38 31.35 -23.48 -6.26
N THR A 39 31.02 -23.79 -5.00
CA THR A 39 30.05 -23.00 -4.22
C THR A 39 30.64 -21.66 -3.76
N GLU A 40 31.93 -21.61 -3.41
CA GLU A 40 32.65 -20.39 -3.10
C GLU A 40 32.80 -19.48 -4.33
N GLU A 41 33.19 -20.00 -5.50
CA GLU A 41 33.26 -19.20 -6.74
C GLU A 41 31.88 -18.68 -7.19
N LEU A 42 30.82 -19.48 -7.00
CA LEU A 42 29.45 -19.04 -7.26
C LEU A 42 29.01 -17.97 -6.25
N GLN A 43 29.34 -18.11 -4.97
CA GLN A 43 29.06 -17.10 -3.95
C GLN A 43 29.82 -15.80 -4.23
N GLU A 44 31.11 -15.87 -4.56
CA GLU A 44 31.96 -14.73 -4.86
C GLU A 44 31.49 -13.99 -6.14
N ARG A 45 31.14 -14.73 -7.21
CA ARG A 45 30.53 -14.14 -8.41
C ARG A 45 29.18 -13.49 -8.13
N THR A 46 28.44 -13.99 -7.14
CA THR A 46 27.11 -13.45 -6.79
C THR A 46 27.21 -12.24 -5.85
N GLU A 47 28.15 -12.23 -4.91
CA GLU A 47 28.47 -11.05 -4.08
C GLU A 47 29.00 -9.88 -4.93
N ILE A 48 29.88 -10.16 -5.90
CA ILE A 48 30.34 -9.16 -6.88
C ILE A 48 29.17 -8.69 -7.76
N SER A 49 28.23 -9.59 -8.11
CA SER A 49 27.04 -9.23 -8.90
C SER A 49 26.03 -8.36 -8.15
N LEU A 50 25.91 -8.49 -6.82
CA LEU A 50 25.04 -7.66 -5.95
C LEU A 50 25.56 -6.22 -5.79
N THR A 51 26.87 -6.03 -5.93
CA THR A 51 27.53 -4.71 -5.81
C THR A 51 27.61 -3.97 -7.15
N GLU A 52 27.65 -4.68 -8.28
CA GLU A 52 27.65 -4.10 -9.63
C GLU A 52 26.28 -4.20 -10.34
N SER A 53 25.31 -3.42 -9.87
CA SER A 53 24.09 -3.10 -10.62
C SER A 53 24.20 -1.70 -11.21
N PRO A 54 24.78 -1.51 -12.41
CA PRO A 54 24.89 -0.21 -13.05
C PRO A 54 23.63 0.05 -13.89
N GLU A 55 22.60 0.56 -13.22
CA GLU A 55 21.55 1.44 -13.71
C GLU A 55 20.56 1.53 -12.54
N ALA A 56 20.75 2.53 -11.67
CA ALA A 56 19.75 2.84 -10.67
C ALA A 56 18.50 3.32 -11.42
N LEU A 57 17.64 2.37 -11.79
CA LEU A 57 16.28 2.64 -12.23
C LEU A 57 15.69 3.61 -11.22
N ASP A 58 15.22 4.76 -11.71
CA ASP A 58 14.63 5.80 -10.87
C ASP A 58 13.29 5.26 -10.36
N VAL A 59 13.36 4.55 -9.23
CA VAL A 59 12.25 3.86 -8.57
C VAL A 59 11.07 4.82 -8.39
N ASP A 60 11.34 6.07 -7.99
CA ASP A 60 10.33 7.09 -7.79
C ASP A 60 9.62 7.44 -9.12
N LYS A 61 10.35 7.55 -10.24
CA LYS A 61 9.73 7.76 -11.56
C LYS A 61 8.90 6.57 -12.03
N LEU A 62 9.37 5.34 -11.80
CA LEU A 62 8.62 4.14 -12.15
C LEU A 62 7.33 4.02 -11.33
N LEU A 63 7.39 4.34 -10.04
CA LEU A 63 6.19 4.45 -9.22
C LEU A 63 5.25 5.53 -9.76
N GLU A 64 5.75 6.72 -10.14
CA GLU A 64 4.92 7.76 -10.77
C GLU A 64 4.31 7.31 -12.13
N GLU A 65 4.96 6.41 -12.87
CA GLU A 65 4.47 5.92 -14.17
C GLU A 65 3.42 4.81 -14.01
N TYR A 66 3.67 3.85 -13.12
CA TYR A 66 2.87 2.63 -12.99
C TYR A 66 1.88 2.65 -11.82
N ASP A 67 2.07 3.54 -10.84
CA ASP A 67 1.12 3.80 -9.75
C ASP A 67 0.37 5.12 -9.98
N LYS A 68 -0.89 4.98 -10.43
CA LYS A 68 -1.79 6.12 -10.67
C LYS A 68 -1.98 6.97 -9.42
N GLU A 69 -1.95 6.38 -8.23
CA GLU A 69 -2.12 7.11 -6.97
C GLU A 69 -0.91 8.02 -6.71
N ALA A 70 0.31 7.51 -6.88
CA ALA A 70 1.56 8.27 -6.76
C ALA A 70 1.68 9.40 -7.81
N SER A 71 1.28 9.15 -9.06
CA SER A 71 1.34 10.11 -10.18
C SER A 71 0.49 11.38 -9.99
N SER A 72 -0.53 11.27 -9.14
CA SER A 72 -1.57 12.28 -8.96
C SER A 72 -1.20 13.35 -7.90
N LEU A 73 -0.13 13.13 -7.13
CA LEU A 73 0.25 13.96 -5.99
C LEU A 73 0.81 15.32 -6.38
N ARG A 74 0.56 16.33 -5.55
CA ARG A 74 1.19 17.66 -5.63
C ARG A 74 2.63 17.61 -5.14
N LYS A 75 3.52 18.26 -5.88
CA LYS A 75 4.91 18.51 -5.48
C LYS A 75 4.97 19.86 -4.76
N LEU A 76 4.66 19.86 -3.46
CA LEU A 76 4.60 21.07 -2.64
C LEU A 76 5.99 21.72 -2.50
N THR A 77 6.06 23.05 -2.67
CA THR A 77 7.31 23.84 -2.52
C THR A 77 7.18 24.96 -1.48
N GLY A 78 8.32 25.40 -0.93
CA GLY A 78 8.40 26.56 -0.02
C GLY A 78 7.73 26.32 1.34
N ILE A 79 7.11 27.36 1.90
CA ILE A 79 6.51 27.36 3.25
C ILE A 79 5.43 26.28 3.40
N ILE A 80 4.64 26.05 2.35
CA ILE A 80 3.53 25.08 2.38
C ILE A 80 4.08 23.65 2.54
N ARG A 81 5.23 23.34 1.93
CA ARG A 81 5.92 22.06 2.15
C ARG A 81 6.31 21.92 3.61
N THR A 82 6.91 22.95 4.21
CA THR A 82 7.31 22.94 5.62
C THR A 82 6.11 22.72 6.54
N VAL A 83 5.00 23.41 6.30
CA VAL A 83 3.75 23.23 7.07
C VAL A 83 3.23 21.80 6.92
N ALA A 84 3.15 21.27 5.70
CA ALA A 84 2.71 19.89 5.46
C ALA A 84 3.61 18.87 6.15
N THR A 85 4.94 19.09 6.13
CA THR A 85 5.91 18.24 6.82
C THR A 85 5.71 18.30 8.34
N ILE A 86 5.50 19.47 8.93
CA ILE A 86 5.23 19.61 10.36
C ILE A 86 3.95 18.85 10.75
N ILE A 87 2.89 18.96 9.95
CA ILE A 87 1.62 18.25 10.18
C ILE A 87 1.81 16.74 10.08
N ALA A 88 2.57 16.26 9.08
CA ALA A 88 2.88 14.84 8.92
C ALA A 88 3.69 14.31 10.11
N ILE A 89 4.72 15.04 10.55
CA ILE A 89 5.51 14.69 11.74
C ILE A 89 4.63 14.68 12.99
N ALA A 90 3.74 15.66 13.15
CA ALA A 90 2.80 15.71 14.27
C ALA A 90 1.83 14.52 14.26
N MET A 91 1.32 14.13 13.09
CA MET A 91 0.51 12.92 12.93
C MET A 91 1.30 11.68 13.33
N SER A 92 2.55 11.54 12.88
CA SER A 92 3.43 10.43 13.24
C SER A 92 3.69 10.36 14.74
N ALA A 93 4.09 11.48 15.34
CA ALA A 93 4.35 11.59 16.77
C ALA A 93 3.11 11.26 17.62
N PHE A 94 1.93 11.76 17.20
CA PHE A 94 0.66 11.46 17.86
C PHE A 94 0.37 9.95 17.88
N HIS A 95 0.48 9.28 16.74
CA HIS A 95 0.20 7.84 16.68
C HIS A 95 1.24 7.02 17.44
N ILE A 96 2.53 7.38 17.36
CA ILE A 96 3.60 6.72 18.14
C ILE A 96 3.32 6.85 19.63
N TYR A 97 2.97 8.06 20.08
CA TYR A 97 2.63 8.30 21.48
C TYR A 97 1.43 7.46 21.93
N THR A 98 0.33 7.48 21.16
CA THR A 98 -0.89 6.73 21.53
C THR A 98 -0.73 5.21 21.43
N ALA A 99 0.20 4.72 20.60
CA ALA A 99 0.54 3.30 20.55
C ALA A 99 1.33 2.85 21.79
N GLY A 100 2.25 3.69 22.28
CA GLY A 100 3.09 3.36 23.44
C GLY A 100 2.44 3.61 24.81
N PHE A 101 1.64 4.68 24.93
CA PHE A 101 1.11 5.16 26.22
C PHE A 101 -0.41 4.97 26.38
N GLY A 102 -1.06 4.32 25.41
CA GLY A 102 -2.50 4.10 25.40
C GLY A 102 -3.26 5.06 24.48
N THR A 103 -4.38 4.58 23.96
CA THR A 103 -5.21 5.33 23.02
C THR A 103 -6.15 6.28 23.75
N LEU A 104 -6.45 7.42 23.12
CA LEU A 104 -7.49 8.31 23.62
C LEU A 104 -8.87 7.65 23.48
N LEU A 105 -9.89 8.27 24.10
CA LEU A 105 -11.28 7.92 23.85
C LEU A 105 -11.54 7.81 22.34
N SER A 106 -12.21 6.74 21.90
CA SER A 106 -12.34 6.38 20.47
C SER A 106 -12.79 7.55 19.58
N SER A 107 -13.73 8.37 20.04
CA SER A 107 -14.17 9.57 19.31
C SER A 107 -13.05 10.60 19.13
N ARG A 108 -12.25 10.87 20.17
CA ARG A 108 -11.11 11.80 20.11
C ARG A 108 -9.98 11.26 19.25
N GLN A 109 -9.60 9.99 19.43
CA GLN A 109 -8.55 9.34 18.65
C GLN A 109 -8.87 9.37 17.17
N ARG A 110 -10.09 8.92 16.80
CA ARG A 110 -10.55 8.85 15.40
C ARG A 110 -10.73 10.24 14.80
N ALA A 111 -11.26 11.21 15.55
CA ALA A 111 -11.41 12.59 15.06
C ALA A 111 -10.06 13.26 14.77
N LEU A 112 -9.07 13.15 15.65
CA LEU A 112 -7.72 13.69 15.39
C LEU A 112 -7.06 13.00 14.20
N HIS A 113 -7.17 11.67 14.11
CA HIS A 113 -6.66 10.93 12.96
C HIS A 113 -7.26 11.44 11.64
N ILE A 114 -8.59 11.63 11.57
CA ILE A 114 -9.25 12.20 10.39
C ILE A 114 -8.77 13.62 10.11
N ILE A 115 -8.63 14.48 11.13
CA ILE A 115 -8.13 15.86 10.93
C ILE A 115 -6.77 15.81 10.23
N PHE A 116 -5.81 15.03 10.75
CA PHE A 116 -4.51 14.90 10.11
C PHE A 116 -4.62 14.37 8.68
N ALA A 117 -5.33 13.25 8.49
CA ALA A 117 -5.46 12.58 7.20
C ALA A 117 -6.14 13.47 6.14
N PHE A 118 -7.22 14.17 6.48
CA PHE A 118 -7.96 15.01 5.53
C PHE A 118 -7.21 16.30 5.23
N VAL A 119 -6.52 16.89 6.22
CA VAL A 119 -5.69 18.08 5.98
C VAL A 119 -4.54 17.75 5.04
N LEU A 120 -3.82 16.65 5.28
CA LEU A 120 -2.77 16.18 4.38
C LEU A 120 -3.37 15.78 3.02
N GLY A 121 -4.54 15.15 3.00
CA GLY A 121 -5.28 14.80 1.80
C GLY A 121 -5.57 16.02 0.91
N PHE A 122 -6.09 17.11 1.46
CA PHE A 122 -6.37 18.32 0.69
C PHE A 122 -5.11 19.10 0.28
N LEU A 123 -4.01 18.98 1.03
CA LEU A 123 -2.72 19.57 0.66
C LEU A 123 -2.08 18.82 -0.51
N PHE A 124 -1.98 17.49 -0.43
CA PHE A 124 -1.27 16.68 -1.40
C PHE A 124 -2.11 16.25 -2.61
N TYR A 125 -3.43 16.07 -2.48
CA TYR A 125 -4.26 15.60 -3.58
C TYR A 125 -5.00 16.76 -4.27
N PRO A 126 -4.67 17.05 -5.55
CA PRO A 126 -5.31 18.11 -6.29
C PRO A 126 -6.78 17.80 -6.57
N ARG A 127 -7.58 18.84 -6.82
CA ARG A 127 -9.01 18.69 -7.14
C ARG A 127 -9.25 17.88 -8.43
N SER A 128 -8.37 18.03 -9.41
CA SER A 128 -8.43 17.44 -10.74
C SER A 128 -7.02 17.37 -11.34
N GLU A 129 -6.81 16.52 -12.35
CA GLU A 129 -5.56 16.47 -13.12
C GLU A 129 -5.18 17.83 -13.75
N LYS A 130 -6.18 18.68 -14.02
CA LYS A 130 -5.97 20.05 -14.55
C LYS A 130 -5.60 21.08 -13.48
N SER A 131 -5.72 20.73 -12.20
CA SER A 131 -5.37 21.64 -11.10
C SER A 131 -3.87 21.77 -10.99
N ARG A 132 -3.46 22.86 -10.35
CA ARG A 132 -2.06 23.14 -10.07
C ARG A 132 -1.44 22.07 -9.18
N LYS A 133 -0.28 21.55 -9.61
CA LYS A 133 0.51 20.55 -8.87
C LYS A 133 1.56 21.16 -7.94
N ASP A 134 1.84 22.46 -8.05
CA ASP A 134 2.88 23.17 -7.28
C ASP A 134 2.37 23.74 -5.95
N ARG A 135 1.08 24.08 -5.86
CA ARG A 135 0.47 24.66 -4.65
C ARG A 135 -1.03 24.33 -4.50
N PRO A 136 -1.55 24.28 -3.26
CA PRO A 136 -2.97 24.21 -3.00
C PRO A 136 -3.71 25.47 -3.48
N GLU A 137 -4.99 25.29 -3.83
CA GLU A 137 -5.90 26.36 -4.23
C GLU A 137 -6.67 26.89 -3.01
N ILE A 138 -7.30 28.07 -3.13
CA ILE A 138 -8.10 28.68 -2.04
C ILE A 138 -9.17 27.71 -1.54
N VAL A 139 -9.78 26.94 -2.45
CA VAL A 139 -10.78 25.92 -2.11
C VAL A 139 -10.21 24.86 -1.16
N ASP A 140 -8.93 24.51 -1.28
CA ASP A 140 -8.31 23.51 -0.40
C ASP A 140 -8.15 24.04 1.01
N TYR A 141 -7.76 25.32 1.17
CA TYR A 141 -7.67 25.95 2.48
C TYR A 141 -9.04 26.05 3.16
N VAL A 142 -10.10 26.32 2.40
CA VAL A 142 -11.48 26.32 2.93
C VAL A 142 -11.86 24.92 3.40
N LEU A 143 -11.58 23.88 2.60
CA LEU A 143 -11.88 22.49 2.98
C LEU A 143 -11.08 22.05 4.21
N ILE A 144 -9.81 22.44 4.30
CA ILE A 144 -8.94 22.22 5.48
C ILE A 144 -9.55 22.86 6.73
N LEU A 145 -9.97 24.13 6.65
CA LEU A 145 -10.58 24.83 7.77
C LEU A 145 -11.89 24.14 8.20
N LEU A 146 -12.74 23.77 7.25
CA LEU A 146 -13.98 23.05 7.53
C LEU A 146 -13.72 21.70 8.19
N THR A 147 -12.71 20.94 7.74
CA THR A 147 -12.29 19.69 8.38
C THR A 147 -11.90 19.91 9.84
N ILE A 148 -11.07 20.92 10.12
CA ILE A 148 -10.62 21.22 11.49
C ILE A 148 -11.81 21.59 12.37
N VAL A 149 -12.73 22.43 11.88
CA VAL A 149 -13.92 22.83 12.65
C VAL A 149 -14.86 21.64 12.89
N VAL A 150 -15.17 20.88 11.84
CA VAL A 150 -16.14 19.78 11.89
C VAL A 150 -15.65 18.64 12.77
N PHE A 151 -14.43 18.14 12.58
CA PHE A 151 -13.93 17.04 13.41
C PHE A 151 -13.37 17.53 14.74
N GLY A 152 -12.96 18.80 14.82
CA GLY A 152 -12.59 19.46 16.08
C GLY A 152 -13.76 19.56 17.05
N TYR A 153 -14.99 19.74 16.57
CA TYR A 153 -16.19 19.67 17.41
C TYR A 153 -16.33 18.33 18.14
N ILE A 154 -16.13 17.21 17.43
CA ILE A 154 -16.18 15.86 18.03
C ILE A 154 -15.03 15.66 19.02
N PHE A 155 -13.85 16.17 18.70
CA PHE A 155 -12.69 16.06 19.57
C PHE A 155 -12.88 16.82 20.90
N MET A 156 -13.40 18.05 20.83
CA MET A 156 -13.55 18.94 21.99
C MET A 156 -14.74 18.58 22.87
N PHE A 157 -15.85 18.07 22.30
CA PHE A 157 -17.12 17.88 23.02
C PHE A 157 -17.69 16.44 22.99
N PRO A 158 -16.88 15.37 23.15
CA PRO A 158 -17.40 14.01 23.04
C PRO A 158 -18.39 13.64 24.14
N GLU A 159 -18.21 14.15 25.37
CA GLU A 159 -19.11 13.90 26.50
C GLU A 159 -20.46 14.57 26.29
N GLN A 160 -20.48 15.79 25.74
CA GLN A 160 -21.72 16.51 25.44
C GLN A 160 -22.51 15.80 24.35
N ILE A 161 -21.82 15.31 23.31
CA ILE A 161 -22.45 14.53 22.24
C ILE A 161 -23.07 13.25 22.81
N PHE A 162 -22.36 12.56 23.71
CA PHE A 162 -22.88 11.37 24.37
C PHE A 162 -24.12 11.66 25.23
N LEU A 163 -24.07 12.74 26.04
CA LEU A 163 -25.17 13.12 26.93
C LEU A 163 -26.44 13.57 26.20
N LYS A 164 -26.35 14.00 24.94
CA LYS A 164 -27.52 14.33 24.11
C LYS A 164 -28.41 13.10 23.82
N ALA A 165 -27.91 11.87 24.01
CA ALA A 165 -28.70 10.63 23.90
C ALA A 165 -29.58 10.53 22.62
N GLY A 166 -29.10 11.04 21.49
CA GLY A 166 -29.82 11.04 20.21
C GLY A 166 -30.64 12.31 19.92
N ALA A 167 -30.66 13.30 20.81
CA ALA A 167 -31.16 14.64 20.51
C ALA A 167 -30.18 15.38 19.59
N VAL A 168 -30.59 15.62 18.34
CA VAL A 168 -29.74 16.25 17.32
C VAL A 168 -30.05 17.74 17.24
N SER A 169 -29.09 18.58 17.60
CA SER A 169 -29.22 20.04 17.45
C SER A 169 -29.03 20.48 16.00
N GLN A 170 -29.44 21.71 15.67
CA GLN A 170 -29.21 22.29 14.34
C GLN A 170 -27.70 22.37 14.01
N THR A 171 -26.86 22.66 15.00
CA THR A 171 -25.39 22.67 14.86
C THR A 171 -24.88 21.29 14.48
N ASP A 172 -25.34 20.23 15.15
CA ASP A 172 -24.92 18.85 14.87
C ASP A 172 -25.30 18.44 13.44
N LEU A 173 -26.47 18.88 12.97
CA LEU A 173 -26.94 18.61 11.61
C LEU A 173 -26.07 19.31 10.56
N ILE A 174 -25.74 20.60 10.75
CA ILE A 174 -24.90 21.37 9.83
C ILE A 174 -23.50 20.76 9.76
N LEU A 175 -22.90 20.45 10.92
CA LEU A 175 -21.58 19.84 10.99
C LEU A 175 -21.58 18.44 10.37
N GLY A 176 -22.63 17.64 10.60
CA GLY A 176 -22.73 16.30 10.04
C GLY A 176 -22.91 16.28 8.52
N VAL A 177 -23.74 17.17 7.95
CA VAL A 177 -23.83 17.31 6.49
C VAL A 177 -22.48 17.73 5.92
N THR A 178 -21.81 18.67 6.57
CA THR A 178 -20.47 19.13 6.15
C THR A 178 -19.45 17.99 6.22
N ALA A 179 -19.49 17.16 7.27
CA ALA A 179 -18.62 15.98 7.40
C ALA A 179 -18.81 14.99 6.25
N ILE A 180 -20.06 14.65 5.90
CA ILE A 180 -20.37 13.76 4.79
C ILE A 180 -19.81 14.33 3.48
N LEU A 181 -20.03 15.62 3.21
CA LEU A 181 -19.51 16.27 2.01
C LEU A 181 -17.98 16.28 1.98
N LEU A 182 -17.32 16.63 3.08
CA LEU A 182 -15.86 16.60 3.18
C LEU A 182 -15.29 15.21 2.91
N THR A 183 -15.89 14.17 3.50
CA THR A 183 -15.52 12.77 3.27
C THR A 183 -15.67 12.39 1.80
N LEU A 184 -16.81 12.69 1.18
CA LEU A 184 -17.01 12.41 -0.25
C LEU A 184 -15.98 13.14 -1.13
N ILE A 185 -15.66 14.40 -0.81
CA ILE A 185 -14.71 15.21 -1.58
C ILE A 185 -13.29 14.66 -1.46
N VAL A 186 -12.82 14.33 -0.25
CA VAL A 186 -11.46 13.78 -0.08
C VAL A 186 -11.35 12.38 -0.67
N THR A 187 -12.33 11.50 -0.48
CA THR A 187 -12.35 10.17 -1.10
C THR A 187 -12.31 10.29 -2.62
N ARG A 188 -13.04 11.24 -3.21
CA ARG A 188 -12.97 11.50 -4.66
C ARG A 188 -11.58 11.91 -5.13
N ARG A 189 -10.88 12.72 -4.35
CA ARG A 189 -9.53 13.23 -4.71
C ARG A 189 -8.45 12.16 -4.57
N VAL A 190 -8.59 11.26 -3.60
CA VAL A 190 -7.60 10.22 -3.31
C VAL A 190 -7.83 8.97 -4.16
N VAL A 191 -9.07 8.45 -4.19
CA VAL A 191 -9.38 7.15 -4.81
C VAL A 191 -10.13 7.28 -6.14
N GLY A 192 -10.68 8.46 -6.44
CA GLY A 192 -11.48 8.71 -7.64
C GLY A 192 -12.99 8.60 -7.42
N ASN A 193 -13.75 8.63 -8.52
CA ASN A 193 -15.21 8.82 -8.47
C ASN A 193 -16.01 7.57 -8.05
N ALA A 194 -15.43 6.37 -8.16
CA ALA A 194 -16.17 5.13 -7.95
C ALA A 194 -16.73 5.01 -6.51
N LEU A 195 -15.87 5.14 -5.48
CA LEU A 195 -16.30 5.01 -4.08
C LEU A 195 -17.30 6.10 -3.64
N PRO A 196 -17.10 7.40 -3.95
CA PRO A 196 -18.10 8.43 -3.62
C PRO A 196 -19.46 8.18 -4.29
N ILE A 197 -19.49 7.71 -5.54
CA ILE A 197 -20.76 7.39 -6.23
C ILE A 197 -21.49 6.28 -5.48
N VAL A 198 -20.79 5.20 -5.11
CA VAL A 198 -21.38 4.10 -4.34
C VAL A 198 -21.91 4.60 -3.00
N ALA A 199 -21.14 5.41 -2.28
CA ALA A 199 -21.57 5.99 -1.00
C ALA A 199 -22.83 6.88 -1.16
N ILE A 200 -22.90 7.71 -2.21
CA ILE A 200 -24.08 8.53 -2.50
C ILE A 200 -25.30 7.65 -2.79
N VAL A 201 -25.15 6.60 -3.59
CA VAL A 201 -26.24 5.65 -3.88
C VAL A 201 -26.78 5.02 -2.60
N PHE A 202 -25.92 4.60 -1.67
CA PHE A 202 -26.35 4.02 -0.39
C PHE A 202 -26.98 5.06 0.56
N LEU A 203 -26.50 6.31 0.56
CA LEU A 203 -27.16 7.40 1.30
C LEU A 203 -28.56 7.69 0.75
N LEU A 204 -28.71 7.67 -0.58
CA LEU A 204 -30.02 7.80 -1.23
C LEU A 204 -30.92 6.61 -0.93
N TYR A 205 -30.39 5.39 -0.96
CA TYR A 205 -31.12 4.18 -0.58
C TYR A 205 -31.64 4.27 0.86
N ALA A 206 -30.81 4.71 1.81
CA ALA A 206 -31.21 4.89 3.21
C ALA A 206 -32.40 5.87 3.37
N TYR A 207 -32.51 6.88 2.51
CA TYR A 207 -33.62 7.84 2.51
C TYR A 207 -34.84 7.32 1.73
N PHE A 208 -34.64 6.83 0.51
CA PHE A 208 -35.69 6.39 -0.42
C PHE A 208 -36.17 4.95 -0.22
N GLY A 209 -35.72 4.27 0.84
CA GLY A 209 -36.15 2.92 1.22
C GLY A 209 -37.65 2.61 1.05
N PRO A 210 -38.60 3.51 1.41
CA PRO A 210 -40.04 3.22 1.29
C PRO A 210 -40.52 3.09 -0.15
N TYR A 211 -39.79 3.65 -1.11
CA TYR A 211 -40.13 3.63 -2.54
C TYR A 211 -39.41 2.52 -3.30
N MET A 212 -38.58 1.72 -2.63
CA MET A 212 -37.87 0.61 -3.27
C MET A 212 -38.79 -0.61 -3.46
N PRO A 213 -38.59 -1.42 -4.51
CA PRO A 213 -39.43 -2.58 -4.77
C PRO A 213 -39.04 -3.80 -3.92
N GLY A 214 -40.05 -4.58 -3.54
CA GLY A 214 -39.89 -5.94 -2.98
C GLY A 214 -39.02 -5.98 -1.73
N LEU A 215 -38.03 -6.89 -1.72
CA LEU A 215 -37.13 -7.14 -0.59
C LEU A 215 -36.19 -5.97 -0.25
N LEU A 216 -36.01 -5.01 -1.18
CA LEU A 216 -35.19 -3.83 -0.95
C LEU A 216 -35.95 -2.72 -0.22
N ALA A 217 -37.27 -2.87 -0.03
CA ALA A 217 -38.08 -1.89 0.66
C ALA A 217 -37.80 -1.89 2.17
N HIS A 218 -37.62 -0.71 2.75
CA HIS A 218 -37.58 -0.52 4.21
C HIS A 218 -38.25 0.79 4.60
N ARG A 219 -38.48 1.03 5.90
CA ARG A 219 -39.21 2.20 6.42
C ARG A 219 -38.60 3.57 6.02
N GLY A 220 -37.39 3.60 5.47
CA GLY A 220 -36.64 4.83 5.23
C GLY A 220 -36.16 5.48 6.52
N PHE A 221 -35.15 6.34 6.40
CA PHE A 221 -34.63 7.14 7.50
C PHE A 221 -34.76 8.62 7.17
N SER A 222 -35.08 9.45 8.17
CA SER A 222 -35.08 10.90 8.00
C SER A 222 -33.64 11.39 7.76
N LEU A 223 -33.49 12.52 7.03
CA LEU A 223 -32.17 13.13 6.81
C LEU A 223 -31.44 13.40 8.12
N GLN A 224 -32.16 13.87 9.14
CA GLN A 224 -31.60 14.09 10.47
C GLN A 224 -31.01 12.81 11.08
N ARG A 225 -31.71 11.68 10.94
CA ARG A 225 -31.26 10.38 11.45
C ARG A 225 -30.07 9.84 10.66
N ILE A 226 -30.07 9.98 9.34
CA ILE A 226 -28.94 9.57 8.49
C ILE A 226 -27.70 10.38 8.88
N VAL A 227 -27.81 11.71 8.91
CA VAL A 227 -26.69 12.59 9.23
C VAL A 227 -26.17 12.36 10.64
N SER A 228 -27.05 12.23 11.64
CA SER A 228 -26.62 11.98 13.01
C SER A 228 -25.92 10.63 13.16
N HIS A 229 -26.41 9.59 12.47
CA HIS A 229 -25.78 8.28 12.49
C HIS A 229 -24.39 8.30 11.82
N MET A 230 -24.26 9.01 10.69
CA MET A 230 -23.00 9.12 9.96
C MET A 230 -21.93 9.92 10.71
N TYR A 231 -22.31 10.97 11.45
CA TYR A 231 -21.35 11.92 12.02
C TYR A 231 -21.15 11.77 13.54
N LEU A 232 -22.22 11.60 14.32
CA LEU A 232 -22.14 11.55 15.78
C LEU A 232 -21.90 10.13 16.30
N GLY A 233 -22.24 9.10 15.51
CA GLY A 233 -22.05 7.70 15.86
C GLY A 233 -20.64 7.19 15.55
N LEU A 234 -20.27 6.09 16.20
CA LEU A 234 -19.05 5.32 15.91
C LEU A 234 -19.27 4.19 14.88
N GLU A 235 -20.43 4.20 14.21
CA GLU A 235 -20.82 3.26 13.14
C GLU A 235 -20.78 3.91 11.74
N GLY A 236 -20.60 5.24 11.69
CA GLY A 236 -20.58 6.03 10.47
C GLY A 236 -19.16 6.35 10.01
N ILE A 237 -18.90 7.64 9.77
CA ILE A 237 -17.58 8.14 9.35
C ILE A 237 -16.51 7.79 10.38
N LEU A 238 -16.82 7.88 11.68
CA LEU A 238 -15.91 7.47 12.76
C LEU A 238 -15.99 5.97 13.05
N GLY A 239 -16.32 5.17 12.05
CA GLY A 239 -16.50 3.72 12.11
C GLY A 239 -15.30 2.92 12.59
N ILE A 240 -15.50 1.60 12.60
CA ILE A 240 -14.42 0.62 12.78
C ILE A 240 -13.26 0.83 11.77
N PRO A 241 -13.44 1.23 10.48
CA PRO A 241 -12.30 1.38 9.56
C PRO A 241 -11.35 2.48 9.98
N ILE A 242 -11.89 3.63 10.40
CA ILE A 242 -11.09 4.73 10.95
C ILE A 242 -10.49 4.34 12.28
N GLY A 243 -11.22 3.56 13.10
CA GLY A 243 -10.69 2.99 14.33
C GLY A 243 -9.43 2.14 14.09
N VAL A 244 -9.53 1.15 13.19
CA VAL A 244 -8.41 0.27 12.80
C VAL A 244 -7.26 1.09 12.20
N SER A 245 -7.59 2.08 11.36
CA SER A 245 -6.58 2.96 10.75
C SER A 245 -5.78 3.76 11.79
N ALA A 246 -6.49 4.35 12.76
CA ALA A 246 -5.92 5.20 13.80
C ALA A 246 -5.17 4.45 14.91
N THR A 247 -5.24 3.11 14.96
CA THR A 247 -4.58 2.31 16.00
C THR A 247 -3.49 1.41 15.47
N PHE A 248 -3.69 0.76 14.31
CA PHE A 248 -2.76 -0.24 13.78
C PHE A 248 -2.20 0.14 12.42
N VAL A 249 -3.08 0.45 11.46
CA VAL A 249 -2.68 0.60 10.04
C VAL A 249 -1.68 1.73 9.88
N PHE A 250 -1.94 2.88 10.50
CA PHE A 250 -1.04 4.01 10.40
C PHE A 250 0.35 3.67 10.95
N MET A 251 0.45 2.91 12.04
CA MET A 251 1.74 2.53 12.60
C MET A 251 2.53 1.63 11.66
N PHE A 252 1.86 0.68 11.01
CA PHE A 252 2.49 -0.20 10.02
C PHE A 252 2.92 0.56 8.76
N ILE A 253 2.10 1.48 8.27
CA ILE A 253 2.47 2.36 7.14
C ILE A 253 3.65 3.25 7.52
N LEU A 254 3.64 3.84 8.72
CA LEU A 254 4.73 4.69 9.19
C LEU A 254 6.04 3.90 9.32
N PHE A 255 5.97 2.72 9.93
CA PHE A 255 7.12 1.82 10.03
C PHE A 255 7.63 1.43 8.64
N GLY A 256 6.74 1.08 7.72
CA GLY A 256 7.13 0.73 6.36
C GLY A 256 7.74 1.89 5.59
N ALA A 257 7.21 3.10 5.73
CA ALA A 257 7.79 4.30 5.15
C ALA A 257 9.18 4.63 5.71
N VAL A 258 9.42 4.36 7.01
CA VAL A 258 10.75 4.50 7.61
C VAL A 258 11.71 3.45 7.04
N LEU A 259 11.30 2.17 6.97
CA LEU A 259 12.11 1.09 6.41
C LEU A 259 12.47 1.30 4.93
N ASP A 260 11.53 1.82 4.14
CA ASP A 260 11.76 2.17 2.74
C ASP A 260 12.89 3.22 2.60
N LYS A 261 12.86 4.26 3.46
CA LYS A 261 13.86 5.33 3.41
C LYS A 261 15.20 5.01 4.06
N THR A 262 15.28 4.01 4.93
CA THR A 262 16.54 3.60 5.56
C THR A 262 17.36 2.62 4.71
N GLY A 263 16.90 2.28 3.49
CA GLY A 263 17.64 1.41 2.57
C GLY A 263 17.54 -0.08 2.91
N VAL A 264 16.53 -0.47 3.70
CA VAL A 264 16.35 -1.84 4.19
C VAL A 264 16.00 -2.81 3.05
N GLY A 265 15.57 -2.30 1.89
CA GLY A 265 15.33 -3.15 0.70
C GLY A 265 16.55 -3.96 0.29
N LYS A 266 17.74 -3.34 0.22
CA LYS A 266 18.99 -4.07 -0.05
C LYS A 266 19.29 -5.06 1.08
N PHE A 267 19.11 -4.64 2.33
CA PHE A 267 19.31 -5.51 3.49
C PHE A 267 18.41 -6.77 3.46
N PHE A 268 17.16 -6.68 3.01
CA PHE A 268 16.30 -7.86 2.86
C PHE A 268 16.73 -8.77 1.72
N ILE A 269 17.24 -8.22 0.63
CA ILE A 269 17.83 -9.02 -0.45
C ILE A 269 19.07 -9.74 0.06
N ASP A 270 19.94 -9.05 0.80
CA ASP A 270 21.16 -9.63 1.36
C ASP A 270 20.84 -10.75 2.38
N ILE A 271 19.84 -10.55 3.26
CA ILE A 271 19.35 -11.60 4.17
C ILE A 271 18.76 -12.77 3.40
N ALA A 272 17.93 -12.50 2.39
CA ALA A 272 17.31 -13.55 1.60
C ALA A 272 18.36 -14.36 0.85
N PHE A 273 19.39 -13.70 0.35
CA PHE A 273 20.53 -14.34 -0.31
C PHE A 273 21.34 -15.19 0.68
N ALA A 274 21.66 -14.66 1.87
CA ALA A 274 22.33 -15.44 2.91
C ALA A 274 21.53 -16.69 3.33
N ALA A 275 20.20 -16.59 3.37
CA ALA A 275 19.32 -17.70 3.73
C ALA A 275 19.09 -18.73 2.61
N THR A 276 19.30 -18.35 1.34
CA THR A 276 18.86 -19.17 0.20
C THR A 276 19.92 -19.40 -0.89
N GLY A 277 21.06 -18.71 -0.84
CA GLY A 277 22.08 -18.72 -1.89
C GLY A 277 22.78 -20.07 -2.10
N PHE A 278 22.73 -20.95 -1.10
CA PHE A 278 23.28 -22.31 -1.17
C PHE A 278 22.36 -23.33 -1.86
N PHE A 279 21.10 -22.97 -2.18
CA PHE A 279 20.19 -23.86 -2.89
C PHE A 279 20.38 -23.79 -4.41
N ARG A 280 20.06 -24.89 -5.11
CA ARG A 280 20.08 -24.94 -6.59
C ARG A 280 19.16 -23.91 -7.26
N SER A 281 18.09 -23.51 -6.58
CA SER A 281 17.17 -22.43 -6.99
C SER A 281 17.55 -21.06 -6.42
N GLY A 282 18.76 -20.91 -5.87
CA GLY A 282 19.18 -19.80 -5.01
C GLY A 282 18.72 -18.41 -5.46
N PRO A 283 19.03 -17.95 -6.68
CA PRO A 283 18.63 -16.62 -7.16
C PRO A 283 17.12 -16.42 -7.25
N ALA A 284 16.37 -17.45 -7.66
CA ALA A 284 14.91 -17.38 -7.73
C ALA A 284 14.28 -17.44 -6.33
N MET A 285 14.79 -18.30 -5.45
CA MET A 285 14.29 -18.41 -4.07
C MET A 285 14.63 -17.17 -3.24
N THR A 286 15.81 -16.55 -3.48
CA THR A 286 16.17 -15.24 -2.94
C THR A 286 15.16 -14.19 -3.37
N ALA A 287 14.80 -14.15 -4.66
CA ALA A 287 13.81 -13.19 -5.16
C ALA A 287 12.44 -13.36 -4.49
N VAL A 288 11.99 -14.60 -4.31
CA VAL A 288 10.72 -14.91 -3.65
C VAL A 288 10.74 -14.52 -2.17
N LEU A 289 11.81 -14.85 -1.45
CA LEU A 289 11.93 -14.52 -0.03
C LEU A 289 12.08 -13.00 0.20
N ALA A 290 12.92 -12.33 -0.60
CA ALA A 290 13.07 -10.87 -0.56
C ALA A 290 11.75 -10.17 -0.88
N SER A 291 11.02 -10.64 -1.89
CA SER A 291 9.67 -10.14 -2.21
C SER A 291 8.69 -10.37 -1.08
N GLY A 292 8.79 -11.49 -0.35
CA GLY A 292 7.98 -11.75 0.85
C GLY A 292 8.25 -10.73 1.95
N LEU A 293 9.53 -10.51 2.26
CA LEU A 293 9.94 -9.54 3.27
C LEU A 293 9.55 -8.11 2.87
N MET A 294 9.77 -7.71 1.62
CA MET A 294 9.36 -6.40 1.12
C MET A 294 7.83 -6.26 1.02
N GLY A 295 7.14 -7.34 0.66
CA GLY A 295 5.68 -7.42 0.59
C GLY A 295 5.02 -7.24 1.96
N SER A 296 5.64 -7.78 3.01
CA SER A 296 5.19 -7.59 4.40
C SER A 296 5.11 -6.11 4.83
N ILE A 297 5.91 -5.27 4.18
CA ILE A 297 6.07 -3.85 4.49
C ILE A 297 5.26 -2.97 3.55
N SER A 298 5.31 -3.25 2.26
CA SER A 298 4.65 -2.40 1.26
C SER A 298 3.15 -2.70 1.14
N GLY A 299 2.73 -3.95 1.34
CA GLY A 299 1.35 -4.38 1.13
C GLY A 299 0.85 -4.21 -0.32
N SER A 300 1.74 -3.84 -1.25
CA SER A 300 1.42 -3.43 -2.61
C SER A 300 2.24 -4.23 -3.61
N SER A 301 1.56 -4.89 -4.55
CA SER A 301 2.22 -5.68 -5.59
C SER A 301 3.03 -4.81 -6.54
N VAL A 302 2.52 -3.63 -6.92
CA VAL A 302 3.22 -2.71 -7.83
C VAL A 302 4.47 -2.15 -7.16
N ALA A 303 4.36 -1.70 -5.91
CA ALA A 303 5.50 -1.17 -5.18
C ALA A 303 6.58 -2.24 -5.00
N ASN A 304 6.18 -3.46 -4.62
CA ASN A 304 7.10 -4.58 -4.45
C ASN A 304 7.83 -4.95 -5.75
N THR A 305 7.12 -4.99 -6.89
CA THR A 305 7.74 -5.31 -8.19
C THR A 305 8.72 -4.22 -8.63
N VAL A 306 8.39 -2.95 -8.37
CA VAL A 306 9.27 -1.83 -8.74
C VAL A 306 10.50 -1.77 -7.84
N THR A 307 10.38 -2.07 -6.55
CA THR A 307 11.50 -2.02 -5.60
C THR A 307 12.35 -3.29 -5.65
N THR A 308 11.75 -4.45 -5.42
CA THR A 308 12.45 -5.74 -5.36
C THR A 308 12.88 -6.18 -6.75
N GLY A 309 11.99 -6.10 -7.74
CA GLY A 309 12.24 -6.48 -9.13
C GLY A 309 13.37 -5.72 -9.80
N ALA A 310 13.64 -4.48 -9.38
CA ALA A 310 14.79 -3.70 -9.86
C ALA A 310 16.14 -4.39 -9.56
N PHE A 311 16.20 -5.22 -8.51
CA PHE A 311 17.41 -5.94 -8.11
C PHE A 311 17.34 -7.44 -8.44
N THR A 312 16.19 -8.08 -8.24
CA THR A 312 16.05 -9.53 -8.38
C THR A 312 15.99 -9.99 -9.84
N ILE A 313 15.35 -9.22 -10.74
CA ILE A 313 15.27 -9.60 -12.16
C ILE A 313 16.66 -9.58 -12.82
N PRO A 314 17.50 -8.53 -12.66
CA PRO A 314 18.87 -8.55 -13.17
C PRO A 314 19.70 -9.69 -12.55
N LEU A 315 19.57 -9.92 -11.24
CA LEU A 315 20.28 -11.00 -10.53
C LEU A 315 19.95 -12.39 -11.11
N MET A 316 18.67 -12.70 -11.30
CA MET A 316 18.25 -13.95 -11.92
C MET A 316 18.76 -14.07 -13.36
N LYS A 317 18.71 -12.99 -14.16
CA LYS A 317 19.21 -13.02 -15.54
C LYS A 317 20.72 -13.27 -15.60
N LYS A 318 21.51 -12.62 -14.73
CA LYS A 318 22.98 -12.80 -14.67
C LYS A 318 23.38 -14.22 -14.27
N THR A 319 22.55 -14.90 -13.47
CA THR A 319 22.78 -16.28 -13.03
C THR A 319 22.25 -17.33 -14.01
N GLY A 320 21.75 -16.92 -15.18
CA GLY A 320 21.39 -17.81 -16.29
C GLY A 320 19.89 -18.07 -16.46
N TYR A 321 19.03 -17.45 -15.66
CA TYR A 321 17.58 -17.56 -15.86
C TYR A 321 17.12 -16.80 -17.10
N LYS A 322 16.16 -17.38 -17.83
CA LYS A 322 15.56 -16.73 -19.00
C LYS A 322 14.79 -15.46 -18.57
N PRO A 323 14.83 -14.35 -19.34
CA PRO A 323 14.21 -13.09 -18.96
C PRO A 323 12.72 -13.18 -18.61
N TYR A 324 11.96 -13.98 -19.35
CA TYR A 324 10.52 -14.17 -19.10
C TYR A 324 10.25 -14.95 -17.80
N PHE A 325 11.13 -15.88 -17.42
CA PHE A 325 11.00 -16.64 -16.19
C PHE A 325 11.33 -15.76 -14.99
N ALA A 326 12.40 -14.96 -15.07
CA ALA A 326 12.74 -13.99 -14.03
C ALA A 326 11.60 -12.99 -13.78
N GLY A 327 10.99 -12.46 -14.84
CA GLY A 327 9.81 -11.60 -14.73
C GLY A 327 8.59 -12.31 -14.13
N ALA A 328 8.35 -13.57 -14.49
CA ALA A 328 7.23 -14.35 -13.96
C ALA A 328 7.38 -14.67 -12.47
N VAL A 329 8.59 -15.05 -12.03
CA VAL A 329 8.89 -15.29 -10.61
C VAL A 329 8.65 -14.03 -9.81
N GLU A 330 9.23 -12.90 -10.25
CA GLU A 330 9.09 -11.62 -9.54
C GLU A 330 7.63 -11.15 -9.50
N ALA A 331 6.91 -11.20 -10.63
CA ALA A 331 5.50 -10.80 -10.67
C ALA A 331 4.63 -11.66 -9.74
N THR A 332 4.89 -12.97 -9.69
CA THR A 332 4.15 -13.89 -8.82
C THR A 332 4.50 -13.62 -7.36
N ALA A 333 5.78 -13.57 -7.00
CA ALA A 333 6.23 -13.29 -5.64
C ALA A 333 5.70 -11.93 -5.13
N SER A 334 5.81 -10.88 -5.94
CA SER A 334 5.32 -9.55 -5.62
C SER A 334 3.81 -9.49 -5.38
N THR A 335 3.02 -10.30 -6.10
CA THR A 335 1.56 -10.38 -5.91
C THR A 335 1.21 -10.86 -4.50
N GLY A 336 2.00 -11.78 -3.95
CA GLY A 336 1.87 -12.26 -2.56
C GLY A 336 2.00 -11.17 -1.50
N GLY A 337 2.57 -10.00 -1.83
CA GLY A 337 2.70 -8.87 -0.91
C GLY A 337 1.37 -8.37 -0.38
N GLN A 338 0.27 -8.52 -1.13
CA GLN A 338 -1.07 -8.13 -0.66
C GLN A 338 -1.62 -8.99 0.48
N ILE A 339 -1.11 -10.21 0.66
CA ILE A 339 -1.56 -11.12 1.72
C ILE A 339 -0.51 -11.28 2.84
N MET A 340 0.73 -10.84 2.61
CA MET A 340 1.81 -10.97 3.57
C MET A 340 1.65 -9.98 4.73
N PRO A 341 1.48 -10.44 5.99
CA PRO A 341 1.45 -9.56 7.15
C PRO A 341 2.84 -8.97 7.45
N PRO A 342 2.93 -7.82 8.17
CA PRO A 342 1.86 -7.18 8.93
C PRO A 342 1.08 -6.07 8.19
N VAL A 343 1.58 -5.51 7.08
CA VAL A 343 0.92 -4.36 6.43
C VAL A 343 -0.23 -4.82 5.53
N MET A 344 -0.01 -5.86 4.73
CA MET A 344 -1.00 -6.44 3.80
C MET A 344 -1.63 -5.40 2.83
N GLY A 345 -2.41 -5.89 1.88
CA GLY A 345 -3.18 -5.06 0.96
C GLY A 345 -4.47 -4.51 1.58
N ALA A 346 -5.09 -3.55 0.89
CA ALA A 346 -6.31 -2.87 1.35
C ALA A 346 -7.48 -3.80 1.68
N ALA A 347 -7.54 -4.98 1.05
CA ALA A 347 -8.55 -6.00 1.30
C ALA A 347 -8.56 -6.49 2.76
N ALA A 348 -7.42 -6.51 3.45
CA ALA A 348 -7.33 -6.93 4.85
C ALA A 348 -8.11 -5.99 5.79
N PHE A 349 -8.08 -4.69 5.50
CA PHE A 349 -8.84 -3.69 6.26
C PHE A 349 -10.34 -3.80 5.99
N ILE A 350 -10.72 -4.09 4.74
CA ILE A 350 -12.11 -4.35 4.36
C ILE A 350 -12.63 -5.61 5.07
N MET A 351 -11.82 -6.66 5.19
CA MET A 351 -12.19 -7.85 5.94
C MET A 351 -12.38 -7.57 7.44
N ALA A 352 -11.51 -6.77 8.06
CA ALA A 352 -11.66 -6.34 9.46
C ALA A 352 -13.00 -5.66 9.69
N GLU A 353 -13.43 -4.85 8.73
CA GLU A 353 -14.73 -4.18 8.78
C GLU A 353 -15.89 -5.17 8.67
N PHE A 354 -15.93 -5.96 7.60
CA PHE A 354 -17.08 -6.84 7.34
C PHE A 354 -17.25 -7.92 8.40
N THR A 355 -16.15 -8.38 8.98
CA THR A 355 -16.18 -9.45 10.00
C THR A 355 -16.30 -8.91 11.42
N GLY A 356 -16.01 -7.63 11.65
CA GLY A 356 -15.86 -7.04 12.99
C GLY A 356 -14.70 -7.64 13.80
N ILE A 357 -13.83 -8.44 13.17
CA ILE A 357 -12.67 -9.07 13.80
C ILE A 357 -11.53 -8.06 13.86
N SER A 358 -10.79 -8.05 14.97
CA SER A 358 -9.65 -7.14 15.12
C SER A 358 -8.58 -7.41 14.05
N TYR A 359 -7.96 -6.36 13.53
CA TYR A 359 -6.93 -6.47 12.49
C TYR A 359 -5.76 -7.40 12.89
N GLY A 360 -5.37 -7.38 14.17
CA GLY A 360 -4.35 -8.30 14.68
C GLY A 360 -4.72 -9.79 14.55
N GLN A 361 -5.99 -10.14 14.74
CA GLN A 361 -6.45 -11.51 14.51
C GLN A 361 -6.44 -11.88 13.03
N ILE A 362 -6.76 -10.93 12.15
CA ILE A 362 -6.68 -11.12 10.69
C ILE A 362 -5.24 -11.34 10.25
N ILE A 363 -4.28 -10.57 10.78
CA ILE A 363 -2.85 -10.77 10.55
C ILE A 363 -2.44 -12.21 10.92
N ILE A 364 -2.81 -12.67 12.12
CA ILE A 364 -2.46 -14.02 12.59
C ILE A 364 -3.07 -15.08 11.67
N ALA A 365 -4.33 -14.90 11.27
CA ALA A 365 -5.00 -15.81 10.34
C ALA A 365 -4.37 -15.82 8.94
N ALA A 366 -3.90 -14.66 8.46
CA ALA A 366 -3.29 -14.50 7.13
C ALA A 366 -1.85 -15.01 7.05
N ALA A 367 -1.15 -15.15 8.18
CA ALA A 367 0.23 -15.64 8.20
C ALA A 367 0.37 -17.03 7.55
N ILE A 368 -0.56 -17.95 7.84
CA ILE A 368 -0.52 -19.32 7.30
C ILE A 368 -0.64 -19.32 5.76
N PRO A 369 -1.70 -18.77 5.13
CA PRO A 369 -1.81 -18.76 3.68
C PRO A 369 -0.71 -17.94 3.01
N ALA A 370 -0.21 -16.87 3.63
CA ALA A 370 0.92 -16.11 3.11
C ALA A 370 2.20 -16.94 3.05
N ILE A 371 2.57 -17.63 4.14
CA ILE A 371 3.76 -18.49 4.16
C ILE A 371 3.62 -19.62 3.13
N LEU A 372 2.45 -20.27 3.05
CA LEU A 372 2.19 -21.32 2.06
C LEU A 372 2.30 -20.80 0.62
N TYR A 373 1.82 -19.58 0.35
CA TYR A 373 1.95 -18.95 -0.96
C TYR A 373 3.42 -18.77 -1.36
N TYR A 374 4.23 -18.14 -0.51
CA TYR A 374 5.64 -17.91 -0.83
C TYR A 374 6.45 -19.20 -0.88
N PHE A 375 6.09 -20.20 -0.07
CA PHE A 375 6.68 -21.53 -0.15
C PHE A 375 6.37 -22.21 -1.50
N ALA A 376 5.12 -22.12 -1.96
CA ALA A 376 4.70 -22.70 -3.23
C ALA A 376 5.28 -21.96 -4.46
N VAL A 377 5.63 -20.68 -4.34
CA VAL A 377 6.27 -19.91 -5.41
C VAL A 377 7.80 -20.12 -5.42
N GLY A 378 8.40 -20.37 -4.25
CA GLY A 378 9.85 -20.51 -4.08
C GLY A 378 10.42 -21.91 -4.40
N ILE A 379 9.56 -22.93 -4.43
CA ILE A 379 9.88 -24.31 -4.82
C ILE A 379 9.37 -24.56 -6.23
#